data_AF-A0A356X5M7-F1
#
_entry.id   AF-A0A356X5M7-F1
#
_cell.length_a   1.000
_cell.length_b   1.000
_cell.length_c   1.000
_cell.angle_alpha   90.00
_cell.angle_beta   90.00
_cell.angle_gamma   90.00
#
_symmetry.space_group_name_H-M   'P 1'
#
loop_
_entity.id
_entity.type
_entity.pdbx_description
1 polymer ?
#
loop_
_entity_poly.entity_id
_entity_poly.type
_entity_poly.pdbx_seq_one_letter_code
_entity_poly.pdbx_strand_id
1 'polypeptide(L)'
;MGIRDQNTGFLGGLLGRGTPPFFEIYVQEVLTDPSRYEFAVEEEDPKPESNLLLGNSIPEAAIAEAPYNSIIGRVVRGHDVREEVIAYPMMQGHMMLPVKAGEHVWGMINNGRYYWLCRKNFDSQVDDVNLAWGGRFKSATNAKRTSESANAAEGGEDASTLPSNQHPRMNAIFPPVAEDPGEIDMQTYWAERSKGIYEAVPRYKKRPGDLVLQGSNNTLICLGTGGGHTKEAELTLDTTSISELEATEDSLGSGTIDLVTGRGRYAPAKATTDASSLGDTPERTSAATIVSEFGYTEVDKNPEINDITEKNLIEGDPDFGFDASRIYISSKSDIDLDFTLIPNYPPIPEVIKEDVGTVPETSSGSGIAIKSDNIRIIARQHVAADFFKTAPAEDVQGSIRIVKEGIRDSKGHSATDKTGASIIALESDGTVMIDGPTIVIGTGREESNGAGNQVYIGAGATEPIVLGNLMKQLLSDFFTDLSTWISTKFDVHTHGTGTGPTTTPLPSFQNADAGTGKAKDKLDSTLSKVGKTK
;
A
#
# COMPACT_ATOMS: atom_id res chain seq x y z
N MET A 1 -52.66 -42.16 22.36
CA MET A 1 -52.05 -42.01 21.02
C MET A 1 -50.55 -41.93 21.23
N GLY A 2 -49.85 -42.97 20.79
CA GLY A 2 -48.52 -43.32 21.30
C GLY A 2 -47.38 -42.44 20.78
N ILE A 3 -46.51 -42.08 21.70
CA ILE A 3 -45.11 -41.68 21.47
C ILE A 3 -44.38 -42.94 20.96
N ARG A 4 -43.75 -42.86 19.79
CA ARG A 4 -42.81 -43.88 19.31
C ARG A 4 -41.41 -43.28 19.27
N ASP A 5 -40.61 -43.70 20.23
CA ASP A 5 -39.16 -43.82 20.11
C ASP A 5 -38.80 -44.56 18.82
N GLN A 6 -37.89 -43.98 18.02
CA GLN A 6 -37.01 -44.76 17.16
C GLN A 6 -35.57 -44.26 17.30
N ASN A 7 -34.88 -44.90 18.23
CA ASN A 7 -33.48 -45.29 18.06
C ASN A 7 -33.29 -45.93 16.67
N THR A 8 -32.65 -45.19 15.77
CA THR A 8 -31.86 -45.75 14.67
C THR A 8 -30.51 -45.03 14.79
N GLY A 9 -29.49 -45.68 15.34
CA GLY A 9 -28.78 -46.75 14.65
C GLY A 9 -27.75 -46.14 13.69
N PHE A 10 -26.85 -45.30 14.21
CA PHE A 10 -25.60 -44.92 13.53
C PHE A 10 -24.69 -46.16 13.49
N LEU A 11 -24.93 -47.06 12.55
CA LEU A 11 -24.09 -48.21 12.27
C LEU A 11 -23.88 -48.29 10.75
N GLY A 12 -22.61 -48.38 10.40
CA GLY A 12 -22.07 -48.22 9.06
C GLY A 12 -22.75 -49.11 8.02
N GLY A 13 -23.29 -48.47 6.99
CA GLY A 13 -23.62 -49.07 5.71
C GLY A 13 -22.68 -48.52 4.64
N LEU A 14 -21.82 -49.40 4.11
CA LEU A 14 -21.17 -49.34 2.79
C LEU A 14 -21.45 -48.07 1.97
N LEU A 15 -20.57 -47.08 2.07
CA LEU A 15 -20.36 -46.14 0.98
C LEU A 15 -19.68 -46.94 -0.14
N GLY A 16 -20.42 -47.18 -1.24
CA GLY A 16 -19.76 -47.46 -2.52
C GLY A 16 -18.68 -46.40 -2.72
N ARG A 17 -17.48 -46.80 -3.18
CA ARG A 17 -16.35 -45.89 -3.46
C ARG A 17 -16.79 -44.83 -4.49
N GLY A 18 -17.48 -43.79 -4.02
CA GLY A 18 -17.76 -42.59 -4.77
C GLY A 18 -16.44 -41.89 -4.99
N THR A 19 -16.19 -41.45 -6.22
CA THR A 19 -15.11 -40.52 -6.52
C THR A 19 -15.20 -39.37 -5.52
N PRO A 20 -14.11 -39.00 -4.83
CA PRO A 20 -14.16 -37.87 -3.91
C PRO A 20 -14.65 -36.63 -4.67
N PRO A 21 -15.45 -35.76 -4.01
CA PRO A 21 -16.07 -34.62 -4.67
C PRO A 21 -15.05 -33.62 -5.23
N PHE A 22 -13.85 -33.62 -4.64
CA PHE A 22 -12.71 -32.87 -5.12
C PHE A 22 -11.54 -33.82 -5.45
N PHE A 23 -10.78 -33.46 -6.47
CA PHE A 23 -9.52 -34.10 -6.85
C PHE A 23 -8.46 -33.03 -7.12
N GLU A 24 -7.24 -33.47 -7.38
CA GLU A 24 -6.11 -32.59 -7.61
C GLU A 24 -5.85 -32.46 -9.11
N ILE A 25 -5.58 -31.23 -9.56
CA ILE A 25 -5.16 -30.93 -10.93
C ILE A 25 -3.80 -30.25 -10.84
N TYR A 26 -2.82 -30.79 -11.55
CA TYR A 26 -1.54 -30.13 -11.79
C TYR A 26 -1.70 -29.16 -12.96
N VAL A 27 -1.37 -27.89 -12.75
CA VAL A 27 -1.58 -26.82 -13.72
C VAL A 27 -0.43 -26.80 -14.72
N GLN A 28 -0.74 -27.08 -15.99
CA GLN A 28 0.21 -27.00 -17.11
C GLN A 28 0.29 -25.60 -17.73
N GLU A 29 -0.85 -24.90 -17.79
CA GLU A 29 -0.98 -23.57 -18.38
C GLU A 29 -2.25 -22.87 -17.86
N VAL A 30 -2.22 -21.54 -17.80
CA VAL A 30 -3.36 -20.69 -17.44
C VAL A 30 -3.81 -19.92 -18.67
N LEU A 31 -5.04 -20.14 -19.10
CA LEU A 31 -5.62 -19.52 -20.30
C LEU A 31 -6.06 -18.08 -19.98
N THR A 32 -5.10 -17.15 -20.06
CA THR A 32 -5.33 -15.71 -19.83
C THR A 32 -6.12 -15.05 -20.96
N ASP A 33 -5.85 -15.45 -22.20
CA ASP A 33 -6.61 -15.07 -23.39
C ASP A 33 -6.74 -16.30 -24.31
N PRO A 34 -7.81 -17.10 -24.15
CA PRO A 34 -8.01 -18.32 -24.92
C PRO A 34 -8.02 -18.09 -26.45
N SER A 35 -8.36 -16.87 -26.90
CA SER A 35 -8.42 -16.52 -28.32
C SER A 35 -7.05 -16.34 -28.99
N ARG A 36 -5.98 -16.19 -28.21
CA ARG A 36 -4.60 -16.00 -28.72
C ARG A 36 -3.86 -17.30 -29.00
N TYR A 37 -4.40 -18.44 -28.58
CA TYR A 37 -3.81 -19.73 -28.88
C TYR A 37 -4.08 -20.06 -30.36
N GLU A 38 -3.20 -19.59 -31.24
CA GLU A 38 -3.16 -20.00 -32.66
C GLU A 38 -2.48 -21.37 -32.76
N PHE A 39 -3.21 -22.36 -33.23
CA PHE A 39 -2.65 -23.67 -33.54
C PHE A 39 -1.94 -23.60 -34.90
N ALA A 40 -0.77 -24.22 -35.02
CA ALA A 40 -0.02 -24.23 -36.27
C ALA A 40 -0.88 -24.88 -37.36
N VAL A 41 -1.22 -24.10 -38.40
CA VAL A 41 -2.12 -24.55 -39.48
C VAL A 41 -1.35 -25.40 -40.50
N GLU A 42 -0.02 -25.29 -40.59
CA GLU A 42 0.82 -26.06 -41.53
C GLU A 42 2.24 -26.33 -40.96
N GLU A 43 2.86 -27.43 -41.39
CA GLU A 43 4.16 -27.96 -40.92
C GLU A 43 5.37 -27.00 -41.09
N GLU A 44 5.22 -25.87 -41.78
CA GLU A 44 6.35 -25.04 -42.21
C GLU A 44 6.70 -23.85 -41.30
N ASP A 45 5.91 -23.53 -40.27
CA ASP A 45 6.24 -22.45 -39.32
C ASP A 45 5.94 -22.84 -37.86
N PRO A 46 6.84 -23.58 -37.19
CA PRO A 46 6.65 -23.96 -35.80
C PRO A 46 6.81 -22.72 -34.92
N LYS A 47 5.72 -21.99 -34.68
CA LYS A 47 5.69 -21.00 -33.59
C LYS A 47 5.91 -21.79 -32.28
N PRO A 48 6.93 -21.46 -31.46
CA PRO A 48 7.23 -22.21 -30.23
C PRO A 48 6.04 -22.27 -29.28
N GLU A 49 5.17 -21.27 -29.31
CA GLU A 49 3.95 -21.20 -28.50
C GLU A 49 2.89 -22.27 -28.86
N SER A 50 2.90 -22.79 -30.09
CA SER A 50 1.93 -23.79 -30.59
C SER A 50 2.31 -25.24 -30.28
N ASN A 51 3.61 -25.53 -30.08
CA ASN A 51 4.11 -26.87 -29.73
C ASN A 51 4.09 -27.16 -28.22
N LEU A 52 3.67 -26.19 -27.39
CA LEU A 52 3.75 -26.27 -25.93
C LEU A 52 2.50 -26.88 -25.27
N LEU A 53 1.42 -27.13 -26.01
CA LEU A 53 0.29 -27.95 -25.55
C LEU A 53 0.53 -29.42 -25.93
N LEU A 54 1.51 -30.05 -25.28
CA LEU A 54 1.85 -31.45 -25.52
C LEU A 54 0.78 -32.37 -24.93
N GLY A 55 -0.25 -32.54 -25.73
CA GLY A 55 -1.32 -33.51 -25.61
C GLY A 55 -2.34 -33.26 -26.72
N ASN A 56 -2.36 -34.10 -27.76
CA ASN A 56 -3.43 -34.13 -28.79
C ASN A 56 -4.84 -34.45 -28.21
N SER A 57 -5.02 -34.37 -26.89
CA SER A 57 -6.21 -34.74 -26.14
C SER A 57 -7.26 -33.64 -26.04
N ILE A 58 -6.86 -32.37 -26.08
CA ILE A 58 -7.78 -31.23 -25.92
C ILE A 58 -8.10 -30.63 -27.30
N PRO A 59 -9.37 -30.62 -27.73
CA PRO A 59 -9.75 -29.99 -29.00
C PRO A 59 -9.54 -28.46 -28.95
N GLU A 60 -9.01 -27.89 -30.02
CA GLU A 60 -8.84 -26.43 -30.22
C GLU A 60 -10.14 -25.66 -29.93
N ALA A 61 -11.28 -26.16 -30.42
CA ALA A 61 -12.59 -25.56 -30.18
C ALA A 61 -12.92 -25.44 -28.68
N ALA A 62 -12.48 -26.41 -27.86
CA ALA A 62 -12.71 -26.37 -26.41
C ALA A 62 -11.85 -25.32 -25.72
N ILE A 63 -10.64 -25.03 -26.25
CA ILE A 63 -9.78 -23.96 -25.75
C ILE A 63 -10.38 -22.61 -26.13
N ALA A 64 -10.78 -22.42 -27.38
CA ALA A 64 -11.39 -21.18 -27.86
C ALA A 64 -12.70 -20.81 -27.12
N GLU A 65 -13.47 -21.82 -26.68
CA GLU A 65 -14.70 -21.63 -25.90
C GLU A 65 -14.47 -21.51 -24.38
N ALA A 66 -13.25 -21.76 -23.90
CA ALA A 66 -12.96 -21.71 -22.47
C ALA A 66 -13.11 -20.28 -21.92
N PRO A 67 -13.72 -20.09 -20.75
CA PRO A 67 -13.70 -18.79 -20.08
C PRO A 67 -12.26 -18.34 -19.75
N TYR A 68 -12.05 -17.02 -19.68
CA TYR A 68 -10.80 -16.46 -19.15
C TYR A 68 -10.45 -17.06 -17.79
N ASN A 69 -9.16 -17.29 -17.55
CA ASN A 69 -8.62 -17.90 -16.32
C ASN A 69 -9.02 -19.38 -16.14
N SER A 70 -9.41 -20.06 -17.22
CA SER A 70 -9.44 -21.52 -17.25
C SER A 70 -8.01 -22.06 -17.24
N ILE A 71 -7.83 -23.29 -16.77
CA ILE A 71 -6.51 -23.95 -16.76
C ILE A 71 -6.52 -25.15 -17.67
N ILE A 72 -5.37 -25.40 -18.31
CA ILE A 72 -5.05 -26.72 -18.84
C ILE A 72 -4.23 -27.42 -17.77
N GLY A 73 -4.60 -28.64 -17.42
CA GLY A 73 -3.91 -29.37 -16.39
C GLY A 73 -4.11 -30.88 -16.45
N ARG A 74 -3.30 -31.60 -15.69
CA ARG A 74 -3.38 -33.05 -15.59
C ARG A 74 -4.03 -33.46 -14.28
N VAL A 75 -5.03 -34.34 -14.35
CA VAL A 75 -5.69 -34.89 -13.16
C VAL A 75 -4.73 -35.85 -12.45
N VAL A 76 -4.43 -35.56 -11.18
CA VAL A 76 -3.52 -36.36 -10.35
C VAL A 76 -4.35 -37.34 -9.48
N ARG A 77 -4.17 -38.65 -9.67
CA ARG A 77 -4.80 -39.69 -8.84
C ARG A 77 -3.78 -40.68 -8.30
N GLY A 78 -3.35 -40.48 -7.05
CA GLY A 78 -2.39 -41.37 -6.41
C GLY A 78 -0.98 -41.16 -6.96
N HIS A 79 -0.45 -42.15 -7.71
CA HIS A 79 0.83 -42.06 -8.41
C HIS A 79 0.66 -42.00 -9.94
N ASP A 80 -0.57 -42.08 -10.44
CA ASP A 80 -0.86 -42.06 -11.87
C ASP A 80 -1.36 -40.68 -12.29
N VAL A 81 -0.80 -40.19 -13.39
CA VAL A 81 -1.29 -39.05 -14.15
C VAL A 81 -2.04 -39.61 -15.35
N ARG A 82 -3.33 -39.29 -15.49
CA ARG A 82 -4.19 -40.07 -16.40
C ARG A 82 -4.86 -39.28 -17.51
N GLU A 83 -5.18 -38.01 -17.27
CA GLU A 83 -6.05 -37.24 -18.16
C GLU A 83 -5.64 -35.78 -18.14
N GLU A 84 -5.40 -35.23 -19.33
CA GLU A 84 -5.25 -33.80 -19.56
C GLU A 84 -6.64 -33.19 -19.78
N VAL A 85 -6.94 -32.11 -19.06
CA VAL A 85 -8.28 -31.52 -19.01
C VAL A 85 -8.21 -30.00 -19.09
N ILE A 86 -9.25 -29.39 -19.65
CA ILE A 86 -9.53 -27.97 -19.42
C ILE A 86 -10.45 -27.87 -18.20
N ALA A 87 -9.99 -27.19 -17.15
CA ALA A 87 -10.82 -26.88 -15.99
C ALA A 87 -11.19 -25.40 -15.98
N TYR A 88 -12.49 -25.11 -15.83
CA TYR A 88 -13.02 -23.74 -15.78
C TYR A 88 -12.93 -23.18 -14.36
N PRO A 89 -12.81 -21.86 -14.18
CA PRO A 89 -12.89 -21.29 -12.84
C PRO A 89 -14.26 -21.62 -12.22
N MET A 90 -14.26 -22.15 -11.00
CA MET A 90 -15.49 -22.45 -10.26
C MET A 90 -16.22 -21.17 -9.84
N MET A 91 -15.46 -20.09 -9.63
CA MET A 91 -16.00 -18.77 -9.31
C MET A 91 -16.33 -17.99 -10.57
N GLN A 92 -17.33 -17.11 -10.47
CA GLN A 92 -17.71 -16.21 -11.56
C GLN A 92 -16.60 -15.21 -11.86
N GLY A 93 -16.63 -14.57 -13.04
CA GLY A 93 -15.64 -13.56 -13.45
C GLY A 93 -15.50 -12.34 -12.53
N HIS A 94 -16.36 -12.19 -11.52
CA HIS A 94 -16.23 -11.19 -10.45
C HIS A 94 -15.17 -11.56 -9.40
N MET A 95 -14.75 -12.82 -9.33
CA MET A 95 -13.73 -13.31 -8.39
C MET A 95 -12.84 -14.32 -9.09
N MET A 96 -11.65 -13.87 -9.50
CA MET A 96 -10.63 -14.71 -10.11
C MET A 96 -9.53 -14.95 -9.10
N LEU A 97 -9.35 -16.21 -8.69
CA LEU A 97 -8.28 -16.58 -7.77
C LEU A 97 -6.95 -16.71 -8.52
N PRO A 98 -5.80 -16.43 -7.85
CA PRO A 98 -4.50 -16.58 -8.48
C PRO A 98 -4.16 -18.06 -8.68
N VAL A 99 -3.55 -18.36 -9.82
CA VAL A 99 -3.00 -19.68 -10.15
C VAL A 99 -1.86 -19.50 -11.16
N LYS A 100 -0.81 -20.31 -11.05
CA LYS A 100 0.33 -20.33 -11.98
C LYS A 100 0.55 -21.73 -12.54
N ALA A 101 1.14 -21.81 -13.73
CA ALA A 101 1.69 -23.05 -14.25
C ALA A 101 2.71 -23.61 -13.24
N GLY A 102 2.66 -24.93 -13.00
CA GLY A 102 3.46 -25.57 -11.97
C GLY A 102 2.75 -25.78 -10.64
N GLU A 103 1.64 -25.10 -10.37
CA GLU A 103 0.91 -25.27 -9.12
C GLU A 103 -0.09 -26.44 -9.16
N HIS A 104 -0.58 -26.81 -7.99
CA HIS A 104 -1.65 -27.79 -7.83
C HIS A 104 -2.91 -27.07 -7.37
N VAL A 105 -4.06 -27.42 -7.94
CA VAL A 105 -5.35 -26.84 -7.56
C VAL A 105 -6.36 -27.92 -7.18
N TRP A 106 -7.36 -27.52 -6.40
CA TRP A 106 -8.55 -28.33 -6.17
C TRP A 106 -9.47 -28.27 -7.39
N GLY A 107 -9.76 -29.44 -7.96
CA GLY A 107 -10.68 -29.64 -9.07
C GLY A 107 -11.97 -30.36 -8.66
N MET A 108 -13.04 -30.10 -9.40
CA MET A 108 -14.35 -30.75 -9.29
C MET A 108 -14.86 -31.10 -10.70
N ILE A 109 -15.60 -32.20 -10.82
CA ILE A 109 -16.32 -32.55 -12.06
C ILE A 109 -17.81 -32.32 -11.83
N ASN A 110 -18.45 -31.58 -12.73
CA ASN A 110 -19.90 -31.41 -12.75
C ASN A 110 -20.42 -31.56 -14.19
N ASN A 111 -21.34 -32.50 -14.42
CA ASN A 111 -21.90 -32.82 -15.73
C ASN A 111 -20.84 -33.02 -16.83
N GLY A 112 -19.75 -33.72 -16.51
CA GLY A 112 -18.65 -34.00 -17.44
C GLY A 112 -17.71 -32.82 -17.72
N ARG A 113 -17.91 -31.67 -17.07
CA ARG A 113 -16.99 -30.51 -17.14
C ARG A 113 -16.14 -30.43 -15.89
N TYR A 114 -14.87 -30.08 -16.09
CA TYR A 114 -13.92 -29.84 -15.01
C TYR A 114 -13.99 -28.38 -14.58
N TYR A 115 -13.93 -28.17 -13.26
CA TYR A 115 -13.83 -26.86 -12.64
C TYR A 115 -12.66 -26.86 -11.67
N TRP A 116 -11.97 -25.74 -11.52
CA TRP A 116 -10.97 -25.55 -10.49
C TRP A 116 -11.43 -24.46 -9.51
N LEU A 117 -11.14 -24.67 -8.22
CA LEU A 117 -11.57 -23.78 -7.14
C LEU A 117 -10.44 -22.84 -6.72
N CYS A 118 -9.42 -23.38 -6.07
CA CYS A 118 -8.29 -22.63 -5.56
C CYS A 118 -7.05 -23.50 -5.57
N ARG A 119 -5.89 -22.86 -5.38
CA ARG A 119 -4.63 -23.55 -5.13
C ARG A 119 -4.77 -24.50 -3.94
N LYS A 120 -4.19 -25.69 -4.09
CA LYS A 120 -4.08 -26.66 -3.02
C LYS A 120 -2.94 -26.23 -2.10
N ASN A 121 -3.26 -26.09 -0.82
CA ASN A 121 -2.26 -25.80 0.20
C ASN A 121 -1.47 -27.08 0.51
N PHE A 122 -0.18 -26.90 0.78
CA PHE A 122 0.70 -27.95 1.27
C PHE A 122 1.10 -27.66 2.73
N ASP A 123 1.94 -28.51 3.31
CA ASP A 123 2.53 -28.25 4.62
C ASP A 123 3.36 -26.96 4.59
N SER A 124 3.55 -26.31 5.74
CA SER A 124 4.23 -25.00 5.86
C SER A 124 5.65 -24.96 5.30
N GLN A 125 6.28 -26.11 5.14
CA GLN A 125 7.62 -26.28 4.56
C GLN A 125 7.62 -26.24 3.02
N VAL A 126 6.45 -26.32 2.41
CA VAL A 126 6.25 -26.43 0.96
C VAL A 126 5.34 -25.32 0.44
N ASP A 127 4.31 -24.97 1.21
CA ASP A 127 3.38 -23.91 0.83
C ASP A 127 4.07 -22.54 0.88
N ASP A 128 3.92 -21.78 -0.20
CA ASP A 128 4.44 -20.43 -0.35
C ASP A 128 3.34 -19.55 -0.95
N VAL A 129 3.28 -18.29 -0.57
CA VAL A 129 2.32 -17.35 -1.14
C VAL A 129 2.63 -17.10 -2.61
N ASN A 130 3.90 -17.12 -3.00
CA ASN A 130 4.29 -16.89 -4.38
C ASN A 130 4.09 -18.13 -5.26
N LEU A 131 4.58 -19.29 -4.81
CA LEU A 131 4.51 -20.54 -5.56
C LEU A 131 4.44 -21.75 -4.63
N ALA A 132 3.32 -22.47 -4.64
CA ALA A 132 3.23 -23.73 -3.92
C ALA A 132 3.60 -24.91 -4.83
N TRP A 133 4.76 -25.51 -4.58
CA TRP A 133 5.27 -26.62 -5.38
C TRP A 133 5.23 -27.96 -4.64
N GLY A 134 4.28 -28.83 -5.03
CA GLY A 134 4.06 -30.13 -4.39
C GLY A 134 5.21 -31.13 -4.49
N GLY A 135 6.17 -30.92 -5.40
CA GLY A 135 7.34 -31.80 -5.55
C GLY A 135 8.33 -31.77 -4.39
N ARG A 136 8.23 -30.80 -3.48
CA ARG A 136 9.09 -30.70 -2.28
C ARG A 136 8.66 -31.61 -1.12
N PHE A 137 7.53 -32.31 -1.24
CA PHE A 137 6.88 -33.06 -0.14
C PHE A 137 7.75 -34.19 0.49
N LYS A 138 8.85 -34.61 -0.15
CA LYS A 138 9.74 -35.67 0.36
C LYS A 138 10.99 -35.20 1.11
N SER A 139 11.42 -33.94 0.97
CA SER A 139 12.59 -33.43 1.71
C SER A 139 12.24 -33.14 3.19
N ALA A 140 10.99 -32.78 3.44
CA ALA A 140 10.45 -32.39 4.75
C ALA A 140 10.31 -33.50 5.80
N THR A 141 9.96 -34.72 5.39
CA THR A 141 9.46 -35.77 6.31
C THR A 141 10.52 -36.73 6.85
N ASN A 142 11.75 -36.70 6.32
CA ASN A 142 12.83 -37.61 6.75
C ASN A 142 13.58 -37.15 8.00
N ALA A 143 13.25 -36.00 8.58
CA ALA A 143 14.06 -35.46 9.68
C ALA A 143 14.08 -36.33 10.95
N LYS A 144 13.05 -37.15 11.31
CA LYS A 144 13.06 -37.87 12.60
C LYS A 144 12.25 -39.18 12.72
N ARG A 145 12.14 -40.05 11.70
CA ARG A 145 11.46 -41.35 11.91
C ARG A 145 12.22 -42.55 11.35
N THR A 146 12.64 -43.40 12.30
CA THR A 146 13.20 -44.77 12.21
C THR A 146 14.73 -44.90 12.20
N SER A 147 15.18 -45.91 12.95
CA SER A 147 16.57 -46.34 13.14
C SER A 147 17.27 -46.79 11.85
N GLU A 148 16.53 -46.94 10.74
CA GLU A 148 17.11 -47.21 9.42
C GLU A 148 17.74 -45.95 8.79
N SER A 149 17.26 -44.76 9.15
CA SER A 149 17.80 -43.46 8.69
C SER A 149 19.17 -43.14 9.31
N ALA A 150 19.45 -43.69 10.50
CA ALA A 150 20.72 -43.49 11.20
C ALA A 150 21.88 -44.25 10.53
N ASN A 151 21.61 -45.40 9.91
CA ASN A 151 22.64 -46.18 9.22
C ASN A 151 22.96 -45.65 7.81
N ALA A 152 22.08 -44.82 7.22
CA ALA A 152 22.37 -44.13 5.97
C ALA A 152 23.24 -42.87 6.17
N ALA A 153 23.32 -42.36 7.41
CA ALA A 153 24.11 -41.18 7.78
C ALA A 153 25.59 -41.50 8.07
N GLU A 154 26.01 -42.76 8.17
CA GLU A 154 27.41 -43.14 8.45
C GLU A 154 28.35 -43.06 7.21
N GLY A 155 27.89 -42.56 6.06
CA GLY A 155 28.67 -42.59 4.82
C GLY A 155 28.60 -41.39 3.88
N GLY A 156 27.94 -40.28 4.24
CA GLY A 156 27.84 -39.10 3.39
C GLY A 156 27.81 -37.81 4.20
N GLU A 157 28.59 -36.83 3.76
CA GLU A 157 28.60 -35.46 4.30
C GLU A 157 27.17 -34.93 4.46
N ASP A 158 26.94 -34.23 5.58
CA ASP A 158 25.68 -33.62 6.01
C ASP A 158 24.81 -33.15 4.83
N ALA A 159 23.78 -33.93 4.52
CA ALA A 159 22.74 -33.54 3.59
C ALA A 159 21.87 -32.48 4.26
N SER A 160 22.33 -31.23 4.22
CA SER A 160 21.47 -30.06 4.26
C SER A 160 20.31 -30.31 3.28
N THR A 161 19.10 -30.32 3.82
CA THR A 161 17.88 -30.63 3.09
C THR A 161 17.45 -29.44 2.25
N LEU A 162 18.25 -29.12 1.23
CA LEU A 162 17.75 -28.35 0.11
C LEU A 162 16.48 -29.05 -0.44
N PRO A 163 15.45 -28.30 -0.85
CA PRO A 163 14.18 -28.89 -1.23
C PRO A 163 14.27 -29.68 -2.55
N SER A 164 14.67 -30.96 -2.50
CA SER A 164 14.82 -31.77 -3.71
C SER A 164 13.49 -31.98 -4.44
N ASN A 165 13.49 -31.75 -5.75
CA ASN A 165 12.34 -31.94 -6.64
C ASN A 165 11.98 -33.41 -6.94
N GLN A 166 12.71 -34.39 -6.38
CA GLN A 166 12.53 -35.82 -6.69
C GLN A 166 11.40 -36.47 -5.88
N HIS A 167 10.17 -36.01 -6.09
CA HIS A 167 8.99 -36.72 -5.60
C HIS A 167 8.49 -37.73 -6.65
N PRO A 168 8.22 -39.00 -6.31
CA PRO A 168 7.73 -40.00 -7.28
C PRO A 168 6.44 -39.59 -8.01
N ARG A 169 5.60 -38.74 -7.39
CA ARG A 169 4.44 -38.16 -8.09
C ARG A 169 4.81 -37.11 -9.13
N MET A 170 5.90 -36.38 -8.92
CA MET A 170 6.41 -35.44 -9.92
C MET A 170 7.09 -36.18 -11.06
N ASN A 171 7.82 -37.26 -10.78
CA ASN A 171 8.40 -38.11 -11.82
C ASN A 171 7.33 -38.74 -12.74
N ALA A 172 6.10 -38.87 -12.26
CA ALA A 172 4.95 -39.32 -13.07
C ALA A 172 4.35 -38.19 -13.94
N ILE A 173 4.60 -36.92 -13.61
CA ILE A 173 4.14 -35.75 -14.38
C ILE A 173 5.24 -35.29 -15.36
N PHE A 174 6.48 -35.23 -14.88
CA PHE A 174 7.69 -34.91 -15.64
C PHE A 174 8.68 -36.05 -15.45
N PRO A 175 9.01 -36.81 -16.50
CA PRO A 175 10.10 -37.76 -16.39
C PRO A 175 11.42 -37.01 -16.12
N PRO A 176 12.35 -37.62 -15.38
CA PRO A 176 13.65 -37.00 -15.07
C PRO A 176 14.50 -36.73 -16.32
N VAL A 177 14.20 -37.42 -17.43
CA VAL A 177 14.78 -37.20 -18.77
C VAL A 177 13.62 -37.31 -19.76
N ALA A 178 13.50 -36.35 -20.68
CA ALA A 178 12.58 -36.47 -21.80
C ALA A 178 13.17 -37.47 -22.81
N GLU A 179 12.67 -38.71 -22.80
CA GLU A 179 13.16 -39.76 -23.69
C GLU A 179 12.29 -39.88 -24.94
N ASP A 180 10.99 -39.55 -24.84
CA ASP A 180 10.05 -39.62 -25.95
C ASP A 180 9.77 -38.25 -26.61
N PRO A 181 9.54 -38.20 -27.95
CA PRO A 181 9.12 -36.98 -28.63
C PRO A 181 7.82 -36.42 -28.03
N GLY A 182 7.89 -35.22 -27.46
CA GLY A 182 6.77 -34.57 -26.79
C GLY A 182 6.75 -34.71 -25.26
N GLU A 183 7.76 -35.35 -24.68
CA GLU A 183 8.08 -35.15 -23.27
C GLU A 183 8.92 -33.89 -23.10
N ILE A 184 8.65 -33.14 -22.03
CA ILE A 184 9.47 -31.99 -21.62
C ILE A 184 9.97 -32.33 -20.22
N ASP A 185 11.28 -32.23 -20.01
CA ASP A 185 11.86 -32.37 -18.68
C ASP A 185 11.44 -31.20 -17.78
N MET A 186 11.51 -31.41 -16.47
CA MET A 186 11.06 -30.43 -15.49
C MET A 186 11.77 -29.07 -15.64
N GLN A 187 13.07 -29.04 -15.90
CA GLN A 187 13.84 -27.80 -15.95
C GLN A 187 13.47 -26.98 -17.19
N THR A 188 13.31 -27.63 -18.33
CA THR A 188 12.82 -27.02 -19.57
C THR A 188 11.39 -26.51 -19.40
N TYR A 189 10.50 -27.32 -18.81
CA TYR A 189 9.12 -26.90 -18.53
C TYR A 189 9.08 -25.64 -17.66
N TRP A 190 9.90 -25.59 -16.61
CA TRP A 190 9.99 -24.43 -15.74
C TRP A 190 10.53 -23.21 -16.48
N ALA A 191 11.63 -23.34 -17.24
CA ALA A 191 12.20 -22.25 -18.01
C ALA A 191 11.23 -21.67 -19.05
N GLU A 192 10.39 -22.50 -19.65
CA GLU A 192 9.47 -22.10 -20.73
C GLU A 192 8.11 -21.61 -20.22
N ARG A 193 7.62 -22.12 -19.08
CA ARG A 193 6.25 -21.86 -18.61
C ARG A 193 6.13 -21.02 -17.35
N SER A 194 7.21 -20.86 -16.60
CA SER A 194 7.22 -19.97 -15.45
C SER A 194 7.27 -18.50 -15.90
N LYS A 195 6.14 -17.98 -16.41
CA LYS A 195 5.99 -16.56 -16.76
C LYS A 195 5.81 -15.66 -15.52
N GLY A 196 5.89 -16.24 -14.32
CA GLY A 196 5.72 -15.53 -13.05
C GLY A 196 6.97 -14.76 -12.65
N ILE A 197 6.77 -13.64 -11.97
CA ILE A 197 7.85 -12.96 -11.23
C ILE A 197 7.90 -13.61 -9.85
N TYR A 198 9.05 -14.21 -9.52
CA TYR A 198 9.30 -14.82 -8.23
C TYR A 198 10.11 -13.88 -7.35
N GLU A 199 9.61 -13.67 -6.14
CA GLU A 199 10.24 -12.90 -5.07
C GLU A 199 9.91 -13.57 -3.73
N ALA A 200 10.75 -13.33 -2.73
CA ALA A 200 10.47 -13.74 -1.37
C ALA A 200 9.34 -12.87 -0.79
N VAL A 201 8.18 -13.49 -0.55
CA VAL A 201 7.01 -12.80 0.01
C VAL A 201 6.81 -13.20 1.47
N PRO A 202 6.97 -12.27 2.44
CA PRO A 202 6.70 -12.58 3.84
C PRO A 202 5.30 -13.15 4.08
N ARG A 203 5.23 -14.21 4.89
CA ARG A 203 4.01 -14.95 5.19
C ARG A 203 3.19 -14.20 6.23
N TYR A 204 2.00 -13.75 5.86
CA TYR A 204 1.09 -13.10 6.79
C TYR A 204 0.47 -14.12 7.73
N LYS A 205 0.60 -13.89 9.04
CA LYS A 205 -0.13 -14.64 10.05
C LYS A 205 -1.41 -13.88 10.38
N LYS A 206 -2.55 -14.43 9.98
CA LYS A 206 -3.86 -13.81 10.28
C LYS A 206 -4.31 -14.12 11.70
N ARG A 207 -5.09 -13.22 12.31
CA ARG A 207 -5.79 -13.53 13.56
C ARG A 207 -7.04 -14.38 13.31
N PRO A 208 -7.53 -15.10 14.32
CA PRO A 208 -8.85 -15.71 14.24
C PRO A 208 -9.93 -14.66 13.95
N GLY A 209 -10.72 -14.88 12.90
CA GLY A 209 -11.80 -13.97 12.49
C GLY A 209 -11.45 -12.99 11.36
N ASP A 210 -10.16 -12.77 11.09
CA ASP A 210 -9.72 -11.89 10.00
C ASP A 210 -10.03 -12.49 8.62
N LEU A 211 -10.43 -11.62 7.69
CA LEU A 211 -10.46 -11.91 6.26
C LEU A 211 -9.21 -11.33 5.60
N VAL A 212 -8.45 -12.20 4.94
CA VAL A 212 -7.18 -11.84 4.29
C VAL A 212 -7.21 -12.20 2.82
N LEU A 213 -6.87 -11.23 1.99
CA LEU A 213 -6.57 -11.41 0.57
C LEU A 213 -5.10 -11.08 0.35
N GLN A 214 -4.28 -12.10 0.19
CA GLN A 214 -2.84 -11.95 -0.01
C GLN A 214 -2.47 -12.30 -1.46
N GLY A 215 -1.76 -11.39 -2.13
CA GLY A 215 -1.24 -11.61 -3.48
C GLY A 215 0.17 -12.19 -3.47
N SER A 216 0.57 -12.79 -4.58
CA SER A 216 1.90 -13.40 -4.77
C SER A 216 3.05 -12.40 -4.93
N ASN A 217 2.75 -11.10 -5.00
CA ASN A 217 3.71 -10.03 -5.27
C ASN A 217 3.78 -9.06 -4.09
N ASN A 218 3.84 -9.63 -2.88
CA ASN A 218 3.90 -8.92 -1.60
C ASN A 218 2.82 -7.84 -1.42
N THR A 219 1.57 -8.18 -1.77
CA THR A 219 0.38 -7.33 -1.56
C THR A 219 -0.59 -8.00 -0.59
N LEU A 220 -1.30 -7.19 0.19
CA LEU A 220 -2.25 -7.66 1.20
C LEU A 220 -3.43 -6.70 1.33
N ILE A 221 -4.62 -7.27 1.47
CA ILE A 221 -5.78 -6.63 2.07
C ILE A 221 -6.20 -7.45 3.29
N CYS A 222 -6.23 -6.84 4.46
CA CYS A 222 -6.71 -7.45 5.70
C CYS A 222 -7.93 -6.69 6.22
N LEU A 223 -9.04 -7.39 6.43
CA LEU A 223 -10.20 -6.90 7.15
C LEU A 223 -10.23 -7.62 8.50
N GLY A 224 -9.93 -6.90 9.56
CA GLY A 224 -9.66 -7.52 10.85
C GLY A 224 -9.55 -6.52 11.98
N THR A 225 -8.80 -6.88 13.01
CA THR A 225 -8.47 -5.98 14.12
C THR A 225 -7.09 -5.36 13.92
N GLY A 226 -6.97 -4.10 14.32
CA GLY A 226 -5.76 -3.30 14.11
C GLY A 226 -4.56 -3.79 14.91
N GLY A 227 -3.39 -3.22 14.60
CA GLY A 227 -2.13 -3.50 15.28
C GLY A 227 -0.99 -3.67 14.30
N GLY A 228 0.17 -3.18 14.69
CA GLY A 228 1.38 -3.20 13.89
C GLY A 228 2.59 -2.86 14.74
N HIS A 229 3.77 -3.15 14.21
CA HIS A 229 5.02 -2.76 14.81
C HIS A 229 5.32 -1.30 14.48
N THR A 230 5.62 -0.49 15.48
CA THR A 230 6.05 0.90 15.30
C THR A 230 7.52 0.96 14.92
N LYS A 231 8.02 2.15 14.56
CA LYS A 231 9.44 2.31 14.22
C LYS A 231 10.36 2.02 15.42
N GLU A 232 9.93 2.38 16.63
CA GLU A 232 10.68 2.31 17.89
C GLU A 232 10.56 0.95 18.58
N ALA A 233 9.63 0.09 18.14
CA ALA A 233 9.55 -1.26 18.64
C ALA A 233 10.94 -1.93 18.53
N GLU A 234 11.43 -2.46 19.64
CA GLU A 234 12.64 -3.28 19.67
C GLU A 234 12.27 -4.60 18.98
N LEU A 235 12.78 -4.79 17.76
CA LEU A 235 12.41 -5.91 16.92
C LEU A 235 13.56 -6.91 16.85
N THR A 236 13.68 -7.70 17.91
CA THR A 236 14.41 -8.96 17.90
C THR A 236 13.50 -10.07 17.35
N LEU A 237 14.11 -11.08 16.72
CA LEU A 237 13.43 -12.15 15.99
C LEU A 237 12.58 -13.08 16.87
N ASP A 238 12.81 -13.02 18.19
CA ASP A 238 12.18 -13.80 19.24
C ASP A 238 10.89 -13.18 19.81
N THR A 239 10.45 -12.04 19.29
CA THR A 239 9.21 -11.38 19.73
C THR A 239 7.96 -12.12 19.26
N THR A 240 6.88 -12.06 20.05
CA THR A 240 5.60 -12.70 19.74
C THR A 240 4.92 -12.02 18.55
N SER A 241 4.44 -12.83 17.60
CA SER A 241 3.63 -12.37 16.46
C SER A 241 2.40 -11.58 16.92
N ILE A 242 2.06 -10.51 16.18
CA ILE A 242 0.83 -9.73 16.40
C ILE A 242 -0.43 -10.60 16.28
N SER A 243 -0.36 -11.68 15.49
CA SER A 243 -1.43 -12.65 15.33
C SER A 243 -1.71 -13.51 16.58
N GLU A 244 -0.73 -13.60 17.48
CA GLU A 244 -0.75 -14.45 18.68
C GLU A 244 -1.06 -13.64 19.93
N LEU A 245 -1.02 -12.31 19.85
CA LEU A 245 -1.40 -11.42 20.94
C LEU A 245 -2.88 -11.59 21.29
N GLU A 246 -3.17 -11.69 22.59
CA GLU A 246 -4.53 -11.75 23.09
C GLU A 246 -5.27 -10.43 22.82
N ALA A 247 -6.54 -10.53 22.45
CA ALA A 247 -7.38 -9.35 22.34
C ALA A 247 -7.57 -8.71 23.73
N THR A 248 -7.15 -7.46 23.86
CA THR A 248 -7.34 -6.66 25.07
C THR A 248 -8.70 -5.93 25.04
N GLU A 249 -9.17 -5.41 26.17
CA GLU A 249 -10.35 -4.52 26.18
C GLU A 249 -10.17 -3.31 25.25
N ASP A 250 -8.93 -2.84 25.08
CA ASP A 250 -8.59 -1.75 24.15
C ASP A 250 -8.84 -2.12 22.68
N SER A 251 -8.78 -3.42 22.36
CA SER A 251 -9.03 -3.99 21.04
C SER A 251 -10.53 -4.01 20.68
N LEU A 252 -11.43 -3.81 21.64
CA LEU A 252 -12.87 -3.76 21.37
C LEU A 252 -13.22 -2.54 20.51
N GLY A 253 -13.92 -2.78 19.41
CA GLY A 253 -14.29 -1.73 18.46
C GLY A 253 -13.13 -1.19 17.62
N SER A 254 -12.00 -1.92 17.53
CA SER A 254 -10.83 -1.58 16.71
C SER A 254 -10.88 -2.22 15.31
N GLY A 255 -12.06 -2.24 14.68
CA GLY A 255 -12.20 -2.75 13.32
C GLY A 255 -11.29 -1.97 12.36
N THR A 256 -10.54 -2.70 11.54
CA THR A 256 -9.56 -2.12 10.62
C THR A 256 -9.65 -2.69 9.21
N ILE A 257 -9.29 -1.84 8.26
CA ILE A 257 -8.99 -2.21 6.90
C ILE A 257 -7.53 -1.82 6.68
N ASP A 258 -6.70 -2.82 6.39
CA ASP A 258 -5.29 -2.63 6.12
C ASP A 258 -4.96 -3.07 4.70
N LEU A 259 -4.52 -2.10 3.89
CA LEU A 259 -4.09 -2.28 2.51
C LEU A 259 -2.61 -1.98 2.44
N VAL A 260 -1.79 -3.00 2.16
CA VAL A 260 -0.33 -2.85 2.17
C VAL A 260 0.32 -3.52 0.97
N THR A 261 1.37 -2.89 0.47
CA THR A 261 2.26 -3.42 -0.55
C THR A 261 3.71 -3.28 -0.09
N GLY A 262 4.52 -4.31 -0.31
CA GLY A 262 5.94 -4.31 0.06
C GLY A 262 6.17 -4.43 1.57
N ARG A 263 5.59 -5.46 2.19
CA ARG A 263 5.87 -5.79 3.60
C ARG A 263 7.26 -6.37 3.76
N GLY A 264 7.90 -6.11 4.90
CA GLY A 264 9.25 -6.63 5.15
C GLY A 264 10.22 -6.27 4.01
N ARG A 265 10.06 -5.07 3.44
CA ARG A 265 10.70 -4.59 2.20
C ARG A 265 12.22 -4.79 2.20
N TYR A 266 12.85 -4.70 3.35
CA TYR A 266 14.28 -4.87 3.54
C TYR A 266 14.58 -6.37 3.68
N ALA A 267 14.57 -7.06 2.54
CA ALA A 267 15.01 -8.45 2.50
C ALA A 267 16.51 -8.56 2.88
N PRO A 268 16.93 -9.70 3.46
CA PRO A 268 18.34 -10.02 3.68
C PRO A 268 19.19 -9.74 2.43
N ALA A 269 20.37 -9.14 2.60
CA ALA A 269 21.24 -8.80 1.47
C ALA A 269 21.80 -10.04 0.77
N LYS A 270 22.00 -11.13 1.52
CA LYS A 270 22.39 -12.44 1.01
C LYS A 270 21.32 -13.47 1.31
N ALA A 271 20.91 -14.21 0.28
CA ALA A 271 20.09 -15.41 0.44
C ALA A 271 20.98 -16.62 0.72
N THR A 272 20.44 -17.58 1.47
CA THR A 272 21.05 -18.91 1.62
C THR A 272 21.14 -19.56 0.24
N THR A 273 22.28 -20.16 -0.08
CA THR A 273 22.49 -20.85 -1.38
C THR A 273 22.73 -22.33 -1.19
N ASP A 274 23.43 -22.71 -0.11
CA ASP A 274 23.65 -24.07 0.31
C ASP A 274 24.01 -24.12 1.82
N ALA A 275 24.23 -25.32 2.34
CA ALA A 275 24.63 -25.58 3.73
C ALA A 275 25.86 -24.80 4.20
N SER A 276 26.80 -24.55 3.27
CA SER A 276 28.08 -23.93 3.55
C SER A 276 28.08 -22.42 3.31
N SER A 277 27.05 -21.90 2.65
CA SER A 277 26.87 -20.50 2.29
C SER A 277 25.50 -20.01 2.74
N LEU A 278 25.41 -19.76 4.06
CA LEU A 278 24.22 -19.27 4.75
C LEU A 278 23.87 -17.84 4.35
N GLY A 279 22.58 -17.56 4.29
CA GLY A 279 22.03 -16.21 4.09
C GLY A 279 22.20 -15.32 5.31
N ASP A 280 21.93 -14.03 5.13
CA ASP A 280 21.88 -13.10 6.24
C ASP A 280 20.59 -13.31 7.05
N THR A 281 20.67 -13.06 8.35
CA THR A 281 19.50 -13.09 9.23
C THR A 281 18.50 -12.01 8.82
N PRO A 282 17.19 -12.33 8.71
CA PRO A 282 16.18 -11.31 8.44
C PRO A 282 16.11 -10.27 9.56
N GLU A 283 15.74 -9.05 9.20
CA GLU A 283 15.46 -7.97 10.15
C GLU A 283 13.97 -7.67 10.20
N ARG A 284 13.47 -7.30 11.39
CA ARG A 284 12.08 -6.88 11.61
C ARG A 284 11.08 -7.91 11.06
N THR A 285 10.12 -7.49 10.24
CA THR A 285 9.07 -8.36 9.66
C THR A 285 9.46 -9.00 8.32
N SER A 286 10.72 -8.87 7.89
CA SER A 286 11.22 -9.47 6.64
C SER A 286 11.33 -11.00 6.73
N ALA A 287 11.24 -11.68 5.60
CA ALA A 287 11.43 -13.13 5.54
C ALA A 287 12.91 -13.47 5.37
N ALA A 288 13.34 -14.59 5.97
CA ALA A 288 14.59 -15.23 5.59
C ALA A 288 14.51 -15.65 4.11
N THR A 289 15.64 -15.65 3.40
CA THR A 289 15.66 -15.90 1.95
C THR A 289 16.61 -17.03 1.58
N ILE A 290 16.22 -17.80 0.54
CA ILE A 290 17.00 -18.89 -0.02
C ILE A 290 16.93 -18.85 -1.55
N VAL A 291 18.00 -19.24 -2.23
CA VAL A 291 18.01 -19.47 -3.67
C VAL A 291 17.45 -20.86 -3.94
N SER A 292 16.34 -20.91 -4.66
CA SER A 292 15.70 -22.16 -5.08
C SER A 292 16.57 -22.94 -6.06
N GLU A 293 16.26 -24.22 -6.27
CA GLU A 293 16.91 -25.06 -7.29
C GLU A 293 16.75 -24.53 -8.73
N PHE A 294 15.77 -23.64 -8.94
CA PHE A 294 15.54 -22.98 -10.23
C PHE A 294 16.25 -21.63 -10.36
N GLY A 295 17.08 -21.25 -9.37
CA GLY A 295 17.92 -20.05 -9.41
C GLY A 295 17.25 -18.74 -9.00
N TYR A 296 15.95 -18.75 -8.67
CA TYR A 296 15.27 -17.57 -8.12
C TYR A 296 15.30 -17.56 -6.58
N THR A 297 15.29 -16.36 -6.00
CA THR A 297 15.20 -16.16 -4.54
C THR A 297 13.76 -16.31 -4.07
N GLU A 298 13.56 -17.10 -3.02
CA GLU A 298 12.27 -17.31 -2.36
C GLU A 298 12.41 -17.22 -0.83
N VAL A 299 11.29 -17.34 -0.12
CA VAL A 299 11.30 -17.42 1.34
C VAL A 299 11.94 -18.74 1.77
N ASP A 300 12.90 -18.65 2.68
CA ASP A 300 13.38 -19.81 3.42
C ASP A 300 12.30 -20.25 4.41
N LYS A 301 11.68 -21.38 4.10
CA LYS A 301 10.55 -21.90 4.87
C LYS A 301 11.00 -22.57 6.17
N ASN A 302 12.28 -22.97 6.25
CA ASN A 302 12.89 -23.66 7.39
C ASN A 302 14.30 -23.11 7.70
N PRO A 303 14.42 -21.82 8.08
CA PRO A 303 15.71 -21.19 8.34
C PRO A 303 16.54 -21.94 9.39
N GLU A 304 15.87 -22.52 10.40
CA GLU A 304 16.51 -23.30 11.47
C GLU A 304 17.30 -24.52 10.97
N ILE A 305 16.91 -25.12 9.83
CA ILE A 305 17.62 -26.27 9.25
C ILE A 305 18.89 -25.82 8.53
N ASN A 306 18.92 -24.56 8.07
CA ASN A 306 20.06 -23.95 7.40
C ASN A 306 20.92 -23.18 8.41
N ASP A 307 20.95 -23.58 9.68
CA ASP A 307 21.71 -22.92 10.76
C ASP A 307 21.47 -21.40 10.88
N ILE A 308 20.37 -20.88 10.35
CA ILE A 308 19.87 -19.54 10.68
C ILE A 308 19.14 -19.72 12.02
N THR A 309 19.91 -19.51 13.09
CA THR A 309 19.60 -19.91 14.48
C THR A 309 18.27 -19.37 15.04
N GLU A 310 17.69 -18.34 14.44
CA GLU A 310 16.48 -17.68 14.94
C GLU A 310 15.41 -17.61 13.85
N LYS A 311 14.32 -18.35 14.05
CA LYS A 311 13.11 -18.21 13.24
C LYS A 311 12.50 -16.84 13.50
N ASN A 312 12.28 -16.07 12.45
CA ASN A 312 11.57 -14.81 12.56
C ASN A 312 10.08 -15.04 12.92
N LEU A 313 9.73 -14.88 14.19
CA LEU A 313 8.36 -15.07 14.66
C LEU A 313 7.42 -13.95 14.23
N ILE A 314 7.93 -12.78 13.85
CA ILE A 314 7.16 -11.62 13.39
C ILE A 314 7.20 -11.45 11.86
N GLU A 315 7.67 -12.46 11.12
CA GLU A 315 7.65 -12.46 9.65
C GLU A 315 6.25 -12.09 9.13
N GLY A 316 6.20 -11.12 8.22
CA GLY A 316 4.99 -10.70 7.54
C GLY A 316 3.97 -9.94 8.38
N ASP A 317 4.24 -9.70 9.67
CA ASP A 317 3.39 -8.85 10.52
C ASP A 317 3.34 -7.41 9.97
N PRO A 318 2.26 -6.65 10.25
CA PRO A 318 2.20 -5.24 9.87
C PRO A 318 3.35 -4.44 10.51
N ASP A 319 4.09 -3.67 9.70
CA ASP A 319 5.15 -2.76 10.18
C ASP A 319 4.86 -1.33 9.71
N PHE A 320 4.35 -0.50 10.62
CA PHE A 320 4.00 0.89 10.32
C PHE A 320 5.23 1.74 10.02
N GLY A 321 6.40 1.38 10.56
CA GLY A 321 7.65 2.09 10.35
C GLY A 321 8.29 1.81 8.99
N PHE A 322 8.30 0.55 8.55
CA PHE A 322 9.20 0.10 7.48
C PHE A 322 8.52 -0.53 6.26
N ASP A 323 7.23 -0.83 6.31
CA ASP A 323 6.51 -1.26 5.11
C ASP A 323 6.49 -0.15 4.05
N ALA A 324 6.56 -0.56 2.77
CA ALA A 324 6.82 0.35 1.66
C ALA A 324 5.66 1.31 1.36
N SER A 325 4.42 0.81 1.32
CA SER A 325 3.24 1.64 1.12
C SER A 325 2.01 1.02 1.77
N ARG A 326 1.21 1.85 2.42
CA ARG A 326 0.10 1.43 3.27
C ARG A 326 -1.03 2.44 3.27
N ILE A 327 -2.27 1.95 3.19
CA ILE A 327 -3.48 2.67 3.57
C ILE A 327 -4.09 1.91 4.74
N TYR A 328 -4.11 2.54 5.90
CA TYR A 328 -4.63 1.96 7.13
C TYR A 328 -5.85 2.75 7.57
N ILE A 329 -6.98 2.08 7.71
CA ILE A 329 -8.25 2.66 8.15
C ILE A 329 -8.64 1.96 9.44
N SER A 330 -8.88 2.72 10.50
CA SER A 330 -9.28 2.17 11.79
C SER A 330 -10.48 2.91 12.37
N SER A 331 -11.39 2.18 13.00
CA SER A 331 -12.44 2.77 13.83
C SER A 331 -11.94 3.25 15.19
N LYS A 332 -10.77 2.76 15.65
CA LYS A 332 -10.13 3.14 16.91
C LYS A 332 -8.64 2.76 16.87
N SER A 333 -7.75 3.73 16.71
CA SER A 333 -6.29 3.57 16.80
C SER A 333 -5.66 4.91 17.19
N ASP A 334 -4.48 4.84 17.81
CA ASP A 334 -3.64 6.00 18.02
C ASP A 334 -2.68 6.12 16.81
N ILE A 335 -3.21 6.64 15.70
CA ILE A 335 -2.47 6.65 14.42
C ILE A 335 -1.16 7.41 14.52
N ASP A 336 -1.12 8.48 15.33
CA ASP A 336 0.09 9.28 15.50
C ASP A 336 1.17 8.50 16.24
N LEU A 337 0.79 7.70 17.24
CA LEU A 337 1.71 6.82 17.94
C LEU A 337 2.12 5.62 17.06
N ASP A 338 1.15 4.97 16.43
CA ASP A 338 1.33 3.77 15.59
C ASP A 338 2.33 4.04 14.44
N PHE A 339 2.23 5.22 13.82
CA PHE A 339 3.11 5.65 12.72
C PHE A 339 4.32 6.48 13.17
N THR A 340 4.56 6.59 14.48
CA THR A 340 5.63 7.39 15.08
C THR A 340 5.73 8.83 14.55
N LEU A 341 4.58 9.50 14.51
CA LEU A 341 4.52 10.92 14.18
C LEU A 341 4.90 11.78 15.37
N ILE A 342 4.82 11.23 16.60
CA ILE A 342 5.24 11.88 17.83
C ILE A 342 6.60 11.31 18.28
N PRO A 343 7.58 12.15 18.69
CA PRO A 343 7.50 13.60 18.88
C PRO A 343 7.86 14.42 17.62
N ASN A 344 7.83 13.83 16.43
CA ASN A 344 8.29 14.49 15.19
C ASN A 344 7.41 15.66 14.73
N TYR A 345 6.22 15.84 15.30
CA TYR A 345 5.41 17.03 15.05
C TYR A 345 6.13 18.31 15.49
N PRO A 346 6.13 19.37 14.65
CA PRO A 346 6.63 20.67 15.08
C PRO A 346 5.77 21.18 16.25
N PRO A 347 6.37 21.91 17.21
CA PRO A 347 5.59 22.54 18.27
C PRO A 347 4.56 23.49 17.64
N ILE A 348 3.34 23.47 18.17
CA ILE A 348 2.29 24.37 17.73
C ILE A 348 2.71 25.81 18.13
N PRO A 349 2.64 26.79 17.21
CA PRO A 349 2.99 28.19 17.52
C PRO A 349 2.18 28.75 18.70
N GLU A 350 2.80 29.61 19.50
CA GLU A 350 2.22 30.21 20.72
C GLU A 350 0.87 30.90 20.46
N VAL A 351 0.67 31.43 19.26
CA VAL A 351 -0.54 32.17 18.86
C VAL A 351 -1.80 31.29 18.79
N ILE A 352 -1.69 29.96 18.85
CA ILE A 352 -2.79 29.02 18.59
C ILE A 352 -3.35 28.37 19.89
N LYS A 353 -2.67 28.47 21.03
CA LYS A 353 -3.12 27.84 22.30
C LYS A 353 -2.96 28.74 23.53
N GLU A 354 -3.76 28.45 24.56
CA GLU A 354 -3.58 28.94 25.94
C GLU A 354 -2.38 28.27 26.64
N ASP A 355 -1.96 27.07 26.18
CA ASP A 355 -0.79 26.31 26.69
C ASP A 355 0.30 26.18 25.61
N VAL A 356 1.27 27.10 25.67
CA VAL A 356 2.45 27.23 24.81
C VAL A 356 3.33 25.96 24.80
N GLY A 357 3.80 25.55 23.62
CA GLY A 357 4.89 24.56 23.48
C GLY A 357 4.50 23.07 23.55
N THR A 358 3.21 22.74 23.64
CA THR A 358 2.75 21.34 23.69
C THR A 358 2.58 20.75 22.29
N VAL A 359 3.28 19.64 22.02
CA VAL A 359 3.02 18.73 20.88
C VAL A 359 1.54 18.31 20.93
N PRO A 360 0.83 18.13 19.80
CA PRO A 360 -0.51 17.54 19.82
C PRO A 360 -0.50 16.28 20.69
N GLU A 361 -1.38 16.21 21.69
CA GLU A 361 -1.56 14.99 22.46
C GLU A 361 -2.08 13.91 21.52
N THR A 362 -1.61 12.68 21.70
CA THR A 362 -2.20 11.56 20.98
C THR A 362 -3.66 11.44 21.36
N SER A 363 -4.52 11.20 20.37
CA SER A 363 -5.93 10.89 20.62
C SER A 363 -6.29 9.59 19.93
N SER A 364 -6.57 8.55 20.72
CA SER A 364 -7.13 7.31 20.19
C SER A 364 -8.52 7.59 19.61
N GLY A 365 -8.70 7.27 18.33
CA GLY A 365 -9.94 7.56 17.62
C GLY A 365 -10.03 6.87 16.27
N SER A 366 -11.10 7.11 15.53
CA SER A 366 -11.18 6.67 14.14
C SER A 366 -10.27 7.53 13.28
N GLY A 367 -9.61 6.90 12.30
CA GLY A 367 -8.71 7.63 11.44
C GLY A 367 -8.22 6.83 10.25
N ILE A 368 -7.54 7.54 9.37
CA ILE A 368 -6.94 7.00 8.15
C ILE A 368 -5.49 7.47 8.08
N ALA A 369 -4.56 6.55 7.90
CA ALA A 369 -3.17 6.84 7.57
C ALA A 369 -2.88 6.41 6.13
N ILE A 370 -2.23 7.28 5.37
CA ILE A 370 -1.71 6.98 4.03
C ILE A 370 -0.20 7.23 4.07
N LYS A 371 0.59 6.17 3.86
CA LYS A 371 2.05 6.21 3.91
C LYS A 371 2.61 5.60 2.63
N SER A 372 3.56 6.30 2.00
CA SER A 372 4.32 5.83 0.85
C SER A 372 5.56 6.72 0.65
N ASP A 373 6.56 6.23 -0.09
CA ASP A 373 7.70 7.06 -0.54
C ASP A 373 7.23 8.28 -1.36
N ASN A 374 6.12 8.14 -2.11
CA ASN A 374 5.55 9.20 -2.94
C ASN A 374 4.01 9.16 -2.91
N ILE A 375 3.36 10.22 -2.41
CA ILE A 375 1.89 10.33 -2.37
C ILE A 375 1.42 11.37 -3.40
N ARG A 376 0.45 11.00 -4.25
CA ARG A 376 -0.17 11.88 -5.25
C ARG A 376 -1.69 11.78 -5.18
N ILE A 377 -2.37 12.91 -5.07
CA ILE A 377 -3.84 13.01 -5.21
C ILE A 377 -4.10 13.74 -6.53
N ILE A 378 -4.75 13.07 -7.49
CA ILE A 378 -4.91 13.56 -8.85
C ILE A 378 -6.41 13.66 -9.17
N ALA A 379 -6.86 14.85 -9.55
CA ALA A 379 -8.18 15.05 -10.14
C ALA A 379 -8.09 14.96 -11.66
N ARG A 380 -8.97 14.14 -12.27
CA ARG A 380 -8.96 13.89 -13.72
C ARG A 380 -9.38 15.13 -14.51
N GLN A 381 -8.69 15.41 -15.62
CA GLN A 381 -9.08 16.39 -16.62
C GLN A 381 -8.96 15.76 -18.01
N HIS A 382 -10.01 15.84 -18.82
CA HIS A 382 -9.92 15.51 -20.24
C HIS A 382 -10.96 16.26 -21.06
N VAL A 383 -10.55 16.59 -22.29
CA VAL A 383 -11.44 17.09 -23.32
C VAL A 383 -11.92 15.89 -24.12
N ALA A 384 -13.21 15.62 -24.12
CA ALA A 384 -13.79 14.42 -24.70
C ALA A 384 -13.42 14.24 -26.18
N ALA A 385 -13.37 15.34 -26.93
CA ALA A 385 -13.04 15.35 -28.36
C ALA A 385 -11.62 14.84 -28.66
N ASP A 386 -10.69 14.95 -27.72
CA ASP A 386 -9.29 14.51 -27.91
C ASP A 386 -9.17 12.98 -27.83
N PHE A 387 -10.07 12.31 -27.11
CA PHE A 387 -10.00 10.88 -26.82
C PHE A 387 -11.07 10.06 -27.54
N PHE A 388 -12.25 10.63 -27.76
CA PHE A 388 -13.40 9.92 -28.34
C PHE A 388 -13.80 10.56 -29.66
N LYS A 389 -13.35 9.96 -30.78
CA LYS A 389 -13.62 10.47 -32.14
C LYS A 389 -15.08 10.37 -32.58
N THR A 390 -15.86 9.48 -31.98
CA THR A 390 -17.17 9.07 -32.50
C THR A 390 -18.27 8.99 -31.45
N ALA A 391 -17.97 9.18 -30.17
CA ALA A 391 -18.95 9.13 -29.10
C ALA A 391 -19.19 10.53 -28.51
N PRO A 392 -20.44 10.89 -28.17
CA PRO A 392 -20.71 12.06 -27.36
C PRO A 392 -20.20 11.79 -25.94
N ALA A 393 -18.93 12.10 -25.70
CA ALA A 393 -18.36 12.15 -24.36
C ALA A 393 -18.38 13.59 -23.87
N GLU A 394 -18.58 13.78 -22.58
CA GLU A 394 -18.54 15.10 -21.94
C GLU A 394 -17.12 15.40 -21.45
N ASP A 395 -16.74 16.67 -21.52
CA ASP A 395 -15.51 17.14 -20.90
C ASP A 395 -15.56 16.93 -19.40
N VAL A 396 -14.43 16.52 -18.83
CA VAL A 396 -14.31 16.30 -17.40
C VAL A 396 -13.33 17.30 -16.83
N GLN A 397 -13.78 18.02 -15.80
CA GLN A 397 -12.96 18.97 -15.06
C GLN A 397 -12.99 18.60 -13.57
N GLY A 398 -12.00 17.81 -13.14
CA GLY A 398 -11.90 17.36 -11.76
C GLY A 398 -11.45 18.47 -10.81
N SER A 399 -11.78 18.30 -9.53
CA SER A 399 -11.38 19.17 -8.42
C SER A 399 -10.96 18.31 -7.22
N ILE A 400 -10.12 18.84 -6.33
CA ILE A 400 -9.71 18.19 -5.06
C ILE A 400 -10.18 19.06 -3.91
N ARG A 401 -10.83 18.47 -2.89
CA ARG A 401 -11.23 19.18 -1.68
C ARG A 401 -10.89 18.36 -0.45
N ILE A 402 -10.23 18.98 0.52
CA ILE A 402 -9.95 18.45 1.86
C ILE A 402 -10.76 19.30 2.83
N VAL A 403 -11.69 18.70 3.55
CA VAL A 403 -12.68 19.43 4.37
C VAL A 403 -12.66 18.89 5.80
N LYS A 404 -12.50 19.79 6.76
CA LYS A 404 -12.83 19.55 8.17
C LYS A 404 -14.23 20.10 8.43
N GLU A 405 -15.14 19.21 8.85
CA GLU A 405 -16.48 19.62 9.27
C GLU A 405 -16.42 20.51 10.52
N GLY A 406 -17.40 21.41 10.63
CA GLY A 406 -17.48 22.33 11.75
C GLY A 406 -18.56 23.38 11.57
N ILE A 407 -18.64 24.29 12.54
CA ILE A 407 -19.64 25.36 12.59
C ILE A 407 -19.15 26.56 11.78
N ARG A 408 -20.08 27.15 11.03
CA ARG A 408 -19.91 28.47 10.39
C ARG A 408 -20.86 29.47 11.05
N ASP A 409 -20.44 30.73 11.14
CA ASP A 409 -21.25 31.82 11.68
C ASP A 409 -22.37 32.24 10.71
N SER A 410 -23.21 33.19 11.12
CA SER A 410 -24.32 33.70 10.29
C SER A 410 -23.88 34.42 9.00
N LYS A 411 -22.59 34.72 8.86
CA LYS A 411 -21.98 35.32 7.67
C LYS A 411 -21.24 34.28 6.81
N GLY A 412 -21.23 33.01 7.22
CA GLY A 412 -20.57 31.91 6.52
C GLY A 412 -19.07 31.75 6.83
N HIS A 413 -18.53 32.49 7.81
CA HIS A 413 -17.14 32.34 8.24
C HIS A 413 -17.00 31.18 9.23
N SER A 414 -15.85 30.51 9.25
CA SER A 414 -15.60 29.45 10.23
C SER A 414 -15.57 29.99 11.66
N ALA A 415 -16.21 29.28 12.59
CA ALA A 415 -16.20 29.64 14.00
C ALA A 415 -14.77 29.62 14.59
N THR A 416 -14.48 30.53 15.52
CA THR A 416 -13.14 30.67 16.14
C THR A 416 -12.99 29.92 17.46
N ASP A 417 -14.04 29.23 17.92
CA ASP A 417 -14.13 28.54 19.22
C ASP A 417 -13.69 27.06 19.15
N LYS A 418 -12.74 26.74 18.26
CA LYS A 418 -12.25 25.38 17.97
C LYS A 418 -13.28 24.44 17.31
N THR A 419 -14.52 24.88 17.11
CA THR A 419 -15.55 24.11 16.37
C THR A 419 -15.62 24.47 14.89
N GLY A 420 -14.80 25.43 14.43
CA GLY A 420 -14.83 25.95 13.07
C GLY A 420 -14.52 24.91 11.99
N ALA A 421 -15.20 25.02 10.85
CA ALA A 421 -14.87 24.27 9.65
C ALA A 421 -13.53 24.75 9.03
N SER A 422 -12.87 23.90 8.25
CA SER A 422 -11.75 24.34 7.40
C SER A 422 -11.75 23.58 6.08
N ILE A 423 -11.16 24.18 5.04
CA ILE A 423 -11.12 23.61 3.70
C ILE A 423 -9.82 23.99 2.98
N ILE A 424 -9.26 23.01 2.25
CA ILE A 424 -8.30 23.20 1.18
C ILE A 424 -8.94 22.69 -0.09
N ALA A 425 -9.14 23.54 -1.09
CA ALA A 425 -9.78 23.19 -2.35
C ALA A 425 -8.91 23.60 -3.55
N LEU A 426 -8.80 22.70 -4.52
CA LEU A 426 -8.21 22.91 -5.84
C LEU A 426 -9.35 22.74 -6.85
N GLU A 427 -9.89 23.84 -7.35
CA GLU A 427 -11.05 23.86 -8.23
C GLU A 427 -10.64 23.64 -9.70
N SER A 428 -11.63 23.32 -10.54
CA SER A 428 -11.43 22.99 -11.96
C SER A 428 -10.86 24.13 -12.80
N ASP A 429 -11.04 25.38 -12.38
CA ASP A 429 -10.53 26.57 -13.05
C ASP A 429 -9.09 26.93 -12.64
N GLY A 430 -8.47 26.12 -11.77
CA GLY A 430 -7.14 26.35 -11.22
C GLY A 430 -7.12 27.19 -9.94
N THR A 431 -8.28 27.61 -9.43
CA THR A 431 -8.37 28.31 -8.15
C THR A 431 -7.95 27.40 -6.99
N VAL A 432 -7.04 27.89 -6.15
CA VAL A 432 -6.67 27.24 -4.89
C VAL A 432 -7.25 28.05 -3.73
N MET A 433 -8.14 27.45 -2.95
CA MET A 433 -8.77 28.06 -1.79
C MET A 433 -8.29 27.37 -0.51
N ILE A 434 -7.79 28.14 0.45
CA ILE A 434 -7.48 27.69 1.80
C ILE A 434 -8.28 28.57 2.75
N ASP A 435 -9.26 27.99 3.45
CA ASP A 435 -10.14 28.71 4.38
C ASP A 435 -10.20 27.99 5.73
N GLY A 436 -10.16 28.76 6.81
CA GLY A 436 -10.15 28.29 8.19
C GLY A 436 -10.00 29.45 9.18
N PRO A 437 -10.31 29.25 10.47
CA PRO A 437 -10.22 30.30 11.48
C PRO A 437 -8.78 30.82 11.68
N THR A 438 -7.79 29.94 11.49
CA THR A 438 -6.35 30.25 11.55
C THR A 438 -5.63 29.44 10.48
N ILE A 439 -4.77 30.10 9.69
CA ILE A 439 -3.92 29.46 8.68
C ILE A 439 -2.45 29.75 9.03
N VAL A 440 -1.68 28.68 9.18
CA VAL A 440 -0.24 28.77 9.44
C VAL A 440 0.51 28.19 8.26
N ILE A 441 1.36 29.00 7.62
CA ILE A 441 2.22 28.58 6.51
C ILE A 441 3.68 28.78 6.91
N GLY A 442 4.41 27.69 7.12
CA GLY A 442 5.83 27.72 7.47
C GLY A 442 6.22 26.62 8.45
N THR A 443 7.45 26.69 8.96
CA THR A 443 8.06 25.62 9.77
C THR A 443 7.66 25.64 11.25
N GLY A 444 6.78 26.55 11.68
CA GLY A 444 6.42 26.72 13.09
C GLY A 444 7.56 27.27 13.96
N ARG A 445 8.68 27.72 13.36
CA ARG A 445 9.83 28.30 14.05
C ARG A 445 9.77 29.81 13.90
N GLU A 446 9.17 30.49 14.86
CA GLU A 446 9.26 31.94 14.96
C GLU A 446 10.64 32.30 15.52
N GLU A 447 11.43 33.04 14.74
CA GLU A 447 12.57 33.78 15.26
C GLU A 447 12.12 35.24 15.44
N SER A 448 12.48 35.83 16.58
CA SER A 448 12.03 37.15 17.06
C SER A 448 11.78 38.19 15.96
N ASN A 449 10.58 38.78 15.95
CA ASN A 449 10.19 39.93 15.12
C ASN A 449 10.33 39.71 13.60
N GLY A 450 9.79 38.60 13.07
CA GLY A 450 9.78 38.36 11.63
C GLY A 450 11.11 37.91 11.04
N ALA A 451 12.06 37.50 11.88
CA ALA A 451 13.30 36.85 11.44
C ALA A 451 13.09 35.37 11.07
N GLY A 452 11.91 34.80 11.36
CA GLY A 452 11.55 33.42 11.02
C GLY A 452 11.11 33.24 9.56
N ASN A 453 11.10 31.99 9.10
CA ASN A 453 10.67 31.60 7.74
C ASN A 453 9.16 31.29 7.66
N GLN A 454 8.33 32.02 8.39
CA GLN A 454 6.90 31.72 8.56
C GLN A 454 6.02 32.91 8.19
N VAL A 455 4.91 32.63 7.51
CA VAL A 455 3.83 33.58 7.23
C VAL A 455 2.60 33.16 8.04
N TYR A 456 2.18 34.02 8.95
CA TYR A 456 1.01 33.79 9.79
C TYR A 456 -0.18 34.61 9.25
N ILE A 457 -1.28 33.93 8.91
CA ILE A 457 -2.49 34.56 8.34
C ILE A 457 -3.70 34.15 9.20
N GLY A 458 -4.31 35.07 9.95
CA GLY A 458 -5.49 34.74 10.76
C GLY A 458 -5.80 35.68 11.91
N ALA A 459 -6.72 35.26 12.78
CA ALA A 459 -7.35 36.04 13.85
C ALA A 459 -6.42 36.57 14.97
N GLY A 460 -5.14 36.20 14.95
CA GLY A 460 -4.11 36.69 15.89
C GLY A 460 -2.90 37.37 15.23
N ALA A 461 -2.93 37.60 13.91
CA ALA A 461 -1.81 38.24 13.21
C ALA A 461 -1.74 39.73 13.58
N THR A 462 -0.60 40.18 14.12
CA THR A 462 -0.34 41.60 14.44
C THR A 462 0.13 42.40 13.22
N GLU A 463 0.71 41.72 12.22
CA GLU A 463 1.28 42.32 11.02
C GLU A 463 0.35 42.10 9.82
N PRO A 464 -0.17 43.17 9.19
CA PRO A 464 -1.02 43.04 8.02
C PRO A 464 -0.20 42.76 6.75
N ILE A 465 -0.63 41.75 5.99
CA ILE A 465 -0.12 41.52 4.64
C ILE A 465 -0.71 42.58 3.72
N VAL A 466 0.16 43.41 3.14
CA VAL A 466 -0.23 44.44 2.17
C VAL A 466 0.14 43.98 0.76
N LEU A 467 -0.83 44.00 -0.16
CA LEU A 467 -0.56 43.78 -1.59
C LEU A 467 0.52 44.75 -2.07
N GLY A 468 1.55 44.27 -2.76
CA GLY A 468 2.66 45.12 -3.22
C GLY A 468 2.23 46.34 -4.04
N ASN A 469 1.18 46.20 -4.86
CA ASN A 469 0.60 47.33 -5.60
C ASN A 469 -0.05 48.36 -4.67
N LEU A 470 -0.74 47.92 -3.62
CA LEU A 470 -1.34 48.80 -2.61
C LEU A 470 -0.23 49.49 -1.79
N MET A 471 0.80 48.75 -1.38
CA MET A 471 1.98 49.32 -0.72
C MET A 471 2.64 50.39 -1.59
N LYS A 472 2.88 50.11 -2.87
CA LYS A 472 3.42 51.07 -3.83
C LYS A 472 2.53 52.31 -3.97
N GLN A 473 1.22 52.12 -4.04
CA GLN A 473 0.27 53.23 -4.13
C GLN A 473 0.31 54.09 -2.86
N LEU A 474 0.32 53.48 -1.67
CA LEU A 474 0.42 54.19 -0.39
C LEU A 474 1.74 54.97 -0.27
N LEU A 475 2.86 54.38 -0.69
CA LEU A 475 4.15 55.07 -0.73
C LEU A 475 4.16 56.22 -1.74
N SER A 476 3.56 56.02 -2.92
CA SER A 476 3.45 57.08 -3.94
C SER A 476 2.59 58.24 -3.45
N ASP A 477 1.47 57.96 -2.81
CA ASP A 477 0.59 58.95 -2.20
C ASP A 477 1.35 59.72 -1.11
N PHE A 478 2.08 59.01 -0.24
CA PHE A 478 2.92 59.63 0.80
C PHE A 478 3.97 60.58 0.22
N PHE A 479 4.74 60.16 -0.79
CA PHE A 479 5.76 61.01 -1.41
C PHE A 479 5.15 62.19 -2.17
N THR A 480 3.98 62.01 -2.78
CA THR A 480 3.26 63.09 -3.48
C THR A 480 2.76 64.14 -2.50
N ASP A 481 2.15 63.71 -1.39
CA ASP A 481 1.67 64.59 -0.33
C ASP A 481 2.83 65.37 0.30
N LEU A 482 3.96 64.69 0.58
CA LEU A 482 5.18 65.33 1.10
C LEU A 482 5.75 66.36 0.10
N SER A 483 5.88 66.00 -1.17
CA SER A 483 6.36 66.92 -2.22
C SER A 483 5.45 68.13 -2.37
N THR A 484 4.14 67.94 -2.24
CA THR A 484 3.15 69.02 -2.28
C THR A 484 3.32 69.93 -1.07
N TRP A 485 3.51 69.38 0.13
CA TRP A 485 3.74 70.19 1.32
C TRP A 485 5.02 71.01 1.23
N ILE A 486 6.14 70.41 0.79
CA ILE A 486 7.41 71.11 0.63
C ILE A 486 7.24 72.28 -0.32
N SER A 487 6.72 72.04 -1.53
CA SER A 487 6.59 73.08 -2.55
C SER A 487 5.59 74.19 -2.17
N THR A 488 4.53 73.88 -1.43
CA THR A 488 3.44 74.84 -1.12
C THR A 488 3.51 75.49 0.26
N LYS A 489 4.30 74.93 1.19
CA LYS A 489 4.46 75.46 2.54
C LYS A 489 5.90 75.81 2.83
N PHE A 490 6.82 74.87 2.61
CA PHE A 490 8.23 75.07 2.94
C PHE A 490 8.91 76.03 1.96
N ASP A 491 8.91 75.78 0.65
CA ASP A 491 9.68 76.60 -0.30
C ASP A 491 9.19 78.06 -0.39
N VAL A 492 7.91 78.29 -0.09
CA VAL A 492 7.30 79.63 -0.11
C VAL A 492 7.36 80.34 1.25
N HIS A 493 7.98 79.75 2.27
CA HIS A 493 8.13 80.42 3.56
C HIS A 493 9.15 81.57 3.44
N THR A 494 8.84 82.69 4.10
CA THR A 494 9.71 83.85 4.12
C THR A 494 10.18 84.09 5.55
N HIS A 495 11.49 84.26 5.73
CA HIS A 495 12.02 84.81 6.97
C HIS A 495 11.87 86.33 6.92
N GLY A 496 11.38 86.93 8.02
CA GLY A 496 11.37 88.37 8.17
C GLY A 496 12.81 88.88 8.13
N THR A 497 13.24 89.45 7.00
CA THR A 497 14.55 90.06 6.85
C THR A 497 14.50 91.47 7.44
N GLY A 498 14.72 91.55 8.75
CA GLY A 498 14.79 92.83 9.46
C GLY A 498 15.77 92.74 10.63
N THR A 499 16.73 93.65 10.67
CA THR A 499 17.70 93.84 11.76
C THR A 499 16.97 94.13 13.08
N GLY A 500 16.68 93.09 13.85
CA GLY A 500 16.01 93.12 15.15
C GLY A 500 15.81 91.69 15.64
N PRO A 501 15.60 91.45 16.96
CA PRO A 501 15.55 90.10 17.52
C PRO A 501 14.51 89.27 16.76
N THR A 502 14.98 88.17 16.16
CA THR A 502 14.21 87.26 15.31
C THR A 502 12.84 87.01 15.89
N THR A 503 11.79 87.45 15.19
CA THR A 503 10.42 87.10 15.53
C THR A 503 10.27 85.58 15.41
N THR A 504 9.57 84.99 16.36
CA THR A 504 9.28 83.55 16.40
C THR A 504 8.71 83.06 15.06
N PRO A 505 8.99 81.80 14.66
CA PRO A 505 8.46 81.20 13.43
C PRO A 505 6.95 81.41 13.33
N LEU A 506 6.45 81.69 12.13
CA LEU A 506 5.00 81.81 11.90
C LEU A 506 4.28 80.57 12.46
N PRO A 507 3.20 80.74 13.24
CA PRO A 507 2.51 79.65 13.92
C PRO A 507 1.98 78.57 12.99
N SER A 508 1.89 78.83 11.67
CA SER A 508 1.46 77.86 10.65
C SER A 508 2.39 76.65 10.47
N PHE A 509 3.61 76.69 11.01
CA PHE A 509 4.53 75.54 11.01
C PHE A 509 4.51 74.74 12.31
N GLN A 510 3.97 75.29 13.39
CA GLN A 510 3.83 74.58 14.66
C GLN A 510 2.62 73.64 14.54
N ASN A 511 2.87 72.32 14.56
CA ASN A 511 1.88 71.22 14.47
C ASN A 511 1.41 70.80 13.07
N ALA A 512 2.07 71.20 11.99
CA ALA A 512 1.78 70.65 10.66
C ALA A 512 2.45 69.27 10.50
N ASP A 513 1.70 68.25 10.09
CA ASP A 513 2.13 66.86 9.84
C ASP A 513 2.96 66.67 8.56
N ALA A 514 3.62 67.73 8.10
CA ALA A 514 4.26 67.80 6.79
C ALA A 514 3.34 67.40 5.61
N GLY A 515 2.02 67.55 5.75
CA GLY A 515 1.03 67.20 4.73
C GLY A 515 0.72 65.71 4.62
N THR A 516 1.31 64.86 5.47
CA THR A 516 1.27 63.39 5.32
C THR A 516 0.03 62.71 5.91
N GLY A 517 -0.89 63.46 6.55
CA GLY A 517 -2.05 62.92 7.26
C GLY A 517 -2.99 62.12 6.37
N LYS A 518 -3.18 62.51 5.11
CA LYS A 518 -4.01 61.75 4.16
C LYS A 518 -3.41 60.37 3.86
N ALA A 519 -2.09 60.31 3.64
CA ALA A 519 -1.39 59.05 3.45
C ALA A 519 -1.43 58.19 4.72
N LYS A 520 -1.33 58.82 5.91
CA LYS A 520 -1.44 58.15 7.21
C LYS A 520 -2.84 57.53 7.43
N ASP A 521 -3.91 58.27 7.19
CA ASP A 521 -5.29 57.77 7.31
C ASP A 521 -5.56 56.61 6.33
N LYS A 522 -5.00 56.68 5.13
CA LYS A 522 -5.03 55.58 4.15
C LYS A 522 -4.23 54.36 4.61
N LEU A 523 -3.09 54.56 5.27
CA LEU A 523 -2.31 53.49 5.87
C LEU A 523 -3.13 52.80 6.96
N ASP A 524 -3.69 53.57 7.91
CA ASP A 524 -4.47 53.06 9.04
C ASP A 524 -5.71 52.26 8.57
N SER A 525 -6.39 52.76 7.53
CA SER A 525 -7.50 52.02 6.92
C SER A 525 -7.08 50.81 6.09
N THR A 526 -5.84 50.77 5.59
CA THR A 526 -5.27 49.59 4.90
C THR A 526 -4.83 48.52 5.88
N LEU A 527 -4.25 48.89 7.02
CA LEU A 527 -3.92 47.96 8.12
C LEU A 527 -5.19 47.21 8.62
N SER A 528 -6.38 47.85 8.49
CA SER A 528 -7.66 47.22 8.83
C SER A 528 -8.18 46.20 7.80
N LYS A 529 -7.59 46.16 6.61
CA LYS A 529 -7.96 45.26 5.50
C LYS A 529 -6.85 44.22 5.34
N VAL A 530 -6.88 43.21 6.20
CA VAL A 530 -6.14 41.94 6.03
C VAL A 530 -6.18 41.56 4.55
N GLY A 531 -5.01 41.33 3.95
CA GLY A 531 -4.81 41.15 2.51
C GLY A 531 -5.95 40.42 1.82
N LYS A 532 -6.93 41.17 1.30
CA LYS A 532 -7.96 40.63 0.42
C LYS A 532 -7.29 40.43 -0.92
N THR A 533 -6.69 39.26 -1.12
CA THR A 533 -6.44 38.74 -2.46
C THR A 533 -7.80 38.70 -3.16
N LYS A 534 -7.94 39.51 -4.22
CA LYS A 534 -9.16 39.54 -5.04
C LYS A 534 -9.31 38.25 -5.81
#